data_AF-A0AAU9JQT9-F1
#
_entry.id   AF-A0AAU9JQT9-F1
#
_cell.length_a   1.000
_cell.length_b   1.000
_cell.length_c   1.000
_cell.angle_alpha   90.00
_cell.angle_beta   90.00
_cell.angle_gamma   90.00
#
_symmetry.space_group_name_H-M   'P 1'
#
loop_
_entity.id
_entity.type
_entity.pdbx_description
1 polymer ?
#
loop_
_entity_poly.entity_id
_entity_poly.type
_entity_poly.pdbx_seq_one_letter_code
_entity_poly.pdbx_strand_id
1 'polypeptide(L)'
;MTTPGRTKELSRIFHHISEGGQMITARTIKKYLGRDVNTDMLPSTINKDDFIDAFDAELLRLKDQEDYLIYQISQYKSKTRKHLQSQGDRDEYGYNGIMDGSKFEFIVEEARDLPAMNTNNTADSFFTVKSDDELFFQSQLIVDSAEPVWNEKVSIPVTSKSHLIEFELWDDDSNPELIGSFVIELETYEDQQVHCRWYDLEGPEGISSGEVKITGQWIYSMTRFHNACLDKYDRNITQCEKLLSQVTEHLENLYTLDGKELLSAWLDPPSLTLISSKSRKGKHFLSIPCSRHGSLLGTPRSKARKNTRYINIKDSFSSPRLPESDRYNSFLDEEKPYERQPFKFDFLAIGMYLSTK
;
A
#
# COMPACT_ATOMS: atom_id res chain seq x y z
N MET A 1 25.15 30.58 -4.01
CA MET A 1 25.48 31.81 -3.25
C MET A 1 25.31 31.53 -1.77
N THR A 2 26.18 32.05 -0.91
CA THR A 2 26.10 31.77 0.54
C THR A 2 24.89 32.50 1.18
N THR A 3 24.18 31.83 2.09
CA THR A 3 23.04 32.35 2.87
C THR A 3 23.22 33.77 3.44
N PRO A 4 24.42 34.20 3.91
CA PRO A 4 24.62 35.55 4.46
C PRO A 4 24.47 36.71 3.46
N GLY A 5 24.58 36.44 2.15
CA GLY A 5 24.33 37.44 1.12
C GLY A 5 22.83 37.73 0.97
N ARG A 6 22.01 36.67 1.09
CA ARG A 6 20.57 36.74 0.85
C ARG A 6 19.79 37.33 2.02
N THR A 7 20.21 37.04 3.25
CA THR A 7 19.64 37.65 4.46
C THR A 7 19.80 39.18 4.50
N LYS A 8 20.92 39.70 3.98
CA LYS A 8 21.14 41.15 3.84
C LYS A 8 20.19 41.79 2.84
N GLU A 9 19.87 41.08 1.76
CA GLU A 9 18.97 41.57 0.74
C GLU A 9 17.52 41.57 1.22
N LEU A 10 17.07 40.48 1.83
CA LEU A 10 15.77 40.40 2.49
C LEU A 10 15.62 41.45 3.57
N SER A 11 16.69 41.74 4.33
CA SER A 11 16.72 42.85 5.28
C SER A 11 16.48 44.21 4.64
N ARG A 12 17.05 44.46 3.45
CA ARG A 12 16.84 45.72 2.69
C ARG A 12 15.41 45.81 2.18
N ILE A 13 14.89 44.71 1.63
CA ILE A 13 13.50 44.62 1.16
C ILE A 13 12.53 44.88 2.32
N PHE A 14 12.74 44.23 3.47
CA PHE A 14 11.95 44.42 4.68
C PHE A 14 11.94 45.89 5.11
N HIS A 15 13.12 46.51 5.22
CA HIS A 15 13.24 47.92 5.64
C HIS A 15 12.57 48.89 4.66
N HIS A 16 12.63 48.58 3.37
CA HIS A 16 11.98 49.36 2.34
C HIS A 16 10.44 49.24 2.42
N ILE A 17 9.92 48.04 2.68
CA ILE A 17 8.47 47.80 2.87
C ILE A 17 7.98 48.45 4.17
N SER A 18 8.78 48.42 5.24
CA SER A 18 8.41 48.97 6.54
C SER A 18 8.52 50.49 6.63
N GLU A 19 9.01 51.17 5.59
CA GLU A 19 9.31 52.62 5.60
C GLU A 19 10.20 53.02 6.80
N GLY A 20 11.06 52.11 7.27
CA GLY A 20 11.91 52.31 8.45
C GLY A 20 11.35 51.75 9.77
N GLY A 21 10.14 51.19 9.77
CA GLY A 21 9.52 50.52 10.91
C GLY A 21 10.12 49.15 11.25
N GLN A 22 9.79 48.63 12.44
CA GLN A 22 10.25 47.31 12.92
C GLN A 22 9.34 46.14 12.52
N MET A 23 8.13 46.42 12.02
CA MET A 23 7.12 45.42 11.68
C MET A 23 6.50 45.73 10.31
N ILE A 24 6.11 44.69 9.57
CA ILE A 24 5.32 44.80 8.34
C ILE A 24 4.01 44.01 8.47
N THR A 25 3.01 44.38 7.67
CA THR A 25 1.73 43.65 7.60
C THR A 25 1.53 43.08 6.19
N ALA A 26 0.65 42.08 6.05
CA ALA A 26 0.26 41.54 4.76
C ALA A 26 -0.25 42.64 3.79
N ARG A 27 -0.94 43.68 4.29
CA ARG A 27 -1.36 44.83 3.47
C ARG A 27 -0.17 45.61 2.91
N THR A 28 0.88 45.81 3.72
CA THR A 28 2.07 46.55 3.29
C THR A 28 2.84 45.77 2.22
N ILE A 29 2.92 44.44 2.36
CA ILE A 29 3.51 43.55 1.35
C ILE A 29 2.73 43.62 0.02
N LYS A 30 1.40 43.51 0.08
CA LYS A 30 0.52 43.62 -1.10
C LYS A 30 0.66 44.99 -1.78
N LYS A 31 0.74 46.08 -1.01
CA LYS A 31 0.99 47.44 -1.53
C LYS A 31 2.34 47.54 -2.24
N TYR A 32 3.39 46.94 -1.68
CA TYR A 32 4.72 46.95 -2.27
C TYR A 32 4.76 46.18 -3.60
N LEU A 33 4.11 45.01 -3.66
CA LEU A 33 4.04 44.17 -4.85
C LEU A 33 3.07 44.70 -5.91
N GLY A 34 2.10 45.53 -5.53
CA GLY A 34 1.09 46.09 -6.44
C GLY A 34 0.08 45.06 -6.96
N ARG A 35 0.02 43.88 -6.32
CA ARG A 35 -0.88 42.77 -6.65
C ARG A 35 -1.26 42.03 -5.37
N ASP A 36 -2.40 41.33 -5.39
CA ASP A 36 -2.73 40.37 -4.35
C ASP A 36 -1.79 39.15 -4.46
N VAL A 37 -1.19 38.79 -3.34
CA VAL A 37 -0.37 37.58 -3.19
C VAL A 37 -0.92 36.75 -2.04
N ASN A 38 -0.65 35.44 -2.08
CA ASN A 38 -1.00 34.55 -0.99
C ASN A 38 -0.17 34.92 0.25
N THR A 39 -0.85 35.40 1.28
CA THR A 39 -0.23 35.73 2.58
C THR A 39 -0.82 34.88 3.69
N ASP A 40 -1.55 33.80 3.37
CA ASP A 40 -2.28 33.00 4.35
C ASP A 40 -1.35 32.27 5.32
N MET A 41 -0.11 32.04 4.89
CA MET A 41 0.96 31.45 5.70
C MET A 41 1.68 32.47 6.60
N LEU A 42 1.38 33.77 6.49
CA LEU A 42 2.05 34.81 7.25
C LEU A 42 1.18 35.35 8.40
N PRO A 43 1.74 35.61 9.59
CA PRO A 43 1.00 36.25 10.68
C PRO A 43 0.57 37.68 10.33
N SER A 44 -0.43 38.20 11.04
CA SER A 44 -1.01 39.53 10.80
C SER A 44 0.02 40.67 10.91
N THR A 45 1.03 40.48 11.75
CA THR A 45 2.20 41.35 11.91
C THR A 45 3.45 40.50 11.90
N ILE A 46 4.42 40.88 11.08
CA ILE A 46 5.66 40.12 10.84
C ILE A 46 6.83 41.00 11.24
N ASN A 47 7.68 40.52 12.14
CA ASN A 47 8.92 41.20 12.49
C ASN A 47 10.02 40.85 11.46
N LYS A 48 11.18 41.53 11.54
CA LYS A 48 12.27 41.32 10.58
C LYS A 48 12.87 39.91 10.65
N ASP A 49 13.04 39.37 11.86
CA ASP A 49 13.70 38.08 12.08
C ASP A 49 12.77 36.94 11.62
N ASP A 50 11.49 36.97 11.99
CA ASP A 50 10.45 36.04 11.51
C ASP A 50 10.37 36.01 9.98
N PHE A 51 10.55 37.17 9.33
CA PHE A 51 10.52 37.27 7.87
C PHE A 51 11.72 36.59 7.21
N ILE A 52 12.90 36.72 7.80
CA ILE A 52 14.12 36.06 7.31
C ILE A 52 14.05 34.57 7.60
N ASP A 53 13.65 34.19 8.82
CA ASP A 53 13.50 32.80 9.24
C ASP A 53 12.48 32.05 8.39
N ALA A 54 11.35 32.68 8.04
CA ALA A 54 10.36 32.08 7.14
C ALA A 54 10.91 31.82 5.74
N PHE A 55 11.76 32.72 5.22
CA PHE A 55 12.40 32.52 3.92
C PHE A 55 13.46 31.41 3.96
N ASP A 56 14.32 31.42 4.99
CA ASP A 56 15.34 30.40 5.18
C ASP A 56 14.71 29.01 5.41
N ALA A 57 13.58 28.96 6.13
CA ALA A 57 12.79 27.75 6.30
C ALA A 57 12.22 27.22 4.97
N GLU A 58 11.72 28.09 4.09
CA GLU A 58 11.24 27.68 2.76
C GLU A 58 12.38 27.18 1.88
N LEU A 59 13.55 27.84 1.91
CA LEU A 59 14.75 27.36 1.21
C LEU A 59 15.18 25.97 1.71
N LEU A 60 15.13 25.74 3.01
CA LEU A 60 15.45 24.43 3.58
C LEU A 60 14.43 23.38 3.14
N ARG A 61 13.13 23.69 3.22
CA ARG A 61 12.04 22.82 2.79
C ARG A 61 12.19 22.40 1.32
N LEU A 62 12.55 23.33 0.44
CA LEU A 62 12.76 23.06 -0.99
C LEU A 62 13.99 22.19 -1.25
N LYS A 63 15.09 22.39 -0.50
CA LYS A 63 16.28 21.53 -0.58
C LYS A 63 15.99 20.11 -0.11
N ASP A 64 15.31 19.98 1.03
CA ASP A 64 14.90 18.68 1.55
C ASP A 64 14.00 17.95 0.54
N GLN A 65 13.12 18.69 -0.14
CA GLN A 65 12.28 18.15 -1.21
C GLN A 65 13.09 17.73 -2.45
N GLU A 66 14.09 18.51 -2.86
CA GLU A 66 15.02 18.19 -3.95
C GLU A 66 15.79 16.88 -3.65
N ASP A 67 16.42 16.80 -2.48
CA ASP A 67 17.16 15.64 -2.01
C ASP A 67 16.28 14.39 -1.91
N TYR A 68 15.05 14.55 -1.41
CA TYR A 68 14.07 13.48 -1.35
C TYR A 68 13.70 12.96 -2.76
N LEU A 69 13.45 13.84 -3.73
CA LEU A 69 13.13 13.45 -5.10
C LEU A 69 14.30 12.72 -5.77
N ILE A 70 15.54 13.21 -5.59
CA ILE A 70 16.75 12.54 -6.08
C ILE A 70 16.87 11.13 -5.48
N TYR A 71 16.64 11.01 -4.16
CA TYR A 71 16.63 9.72 -3.49
C TYR A 71 15.56 8.78 -4.09
N GLN A 72 14.32 9.24 -4.27
CA GLN A 72 13.25 8.43 -4.88
C GLN A 72 13.61 7.95 -6.28
N ILE A 73 14.12 8.83 -7.14
CA ILE A 73 14.57 8.48 -8.49
C ILE A 73 15.66 7.40 -8.43
N SER A 74 16.65 7.55 -7.54
CA SER A 74 17.71 6.57 -7.33
C SER A 74 17.15 5.21 -6.90
N GLN A 75 16.18 5.20 -5.97
CA GLN A 75 15.50 3.99 -5.52
C GLN A 75 14.74 3.31 -6.67
N TYR A 76 13.97 4.04 -7.46
CA TYR A 76 13.25 3.47 -8.61
C TYR A 76 14.20 2.94 -9.69
N LYS A 77 15.31 3.64 -9.98
CA LYS A 77 16.35 3.15 -10.88
C LYS A 77 17.00 1.86 -10.35
N SER A 78 17.23 1.76 -9.04
CA SER A 78 17.73 0.54 -8.40
C SER A 78 16.76 -0.63 -8.54
N LYS A 79 15.47 -0.41 -8.26
CA LYS A 79 14.41 -1.42 -8.42
C LYS A 79 14.28 -1.87 -9.88
N THR A 80 14.33 -0.94 -10.83
CA THR A 80 14.32 -1.22 -12.28
C THR A 80 15.41 -2.21 -12.67
N ARG A 81 16.66 -2.00 -12.20
CA ARG A 81 17.78 -2.92 -12.46
C ARG A 81 17.52 -4.32 -11.90
N LYS A 82 16.92 -4.43 -10.71
CA LYS A 82 16.58 -5.73 -10.10
C LYS A 82 15.58 -6.50 -10.96
N HIS A 83 14.50 -5.86 -11.40
CA HIS A 83 13.52 -6.52 -12.28
C HIS A 83 14.08 -6.91 -13.64
N LEU A 84 15.00 -6.11 -14.20
CA LEU A 84 15.67 -6.45 -15.45
C LEU A 84 16.63 -7.65 -15.30
N GLN A 85 17.29 -7.80 -14.15
CA GLN A 85 18.13 -8.96 -13.85
C GLN A 85 17.29 -10.24 -13.68
N SER A 86 16.12 -10.13 -13.04
CA SER A 86 15.19 -11.25 -12.81
C SER A 86 14.46 -11.74 -14.07
N GLN A 87 14.45 -10.96 -15.16
CA GLN A 87 13.83 -11.34 -16.43
C GLN A 87 14.63 -12.40 -17.22
N GLY A 88 15.87 -12.70 -16.81
CA GLY A 88 16.72 -13.71 -17.45
C GLY A 88 16.31 -15.16 -17.19
N ASP A 89 15.52 -15.40 -16.15
CA ASP A 89 15.00 -16.72 -15.80
C ASP A 89 13.77 -17.01 -16.68
N ARG A 90 13.87 -17.99 -17.58
CA ARG A 90 12.75 -18.34 -18.47
C ARG A 90 11.65 -18.98 -17.63
N ASP A 91 10.49 -18.31 -17.58
CA ASP A 91 9.26 -18.88 -17.06
C ASP A 91 8.89 -20.13 -17.89
N GLU A 92 8.82 -21.29 -17.25
CA GLU A 92 8.15 -22.46 -17.84
C GLU A 92 6.63 -22.26 -17.69
N TYR A 93 5.95 -22.16 -18.82
CA TYR A 93 4.50 -21.98 -18.85
C TYR A 93 3.81 -23.35 -19.00
N GLY A 94 2.81 -23.61 -18.17
CA GLY A 94 1.89 -24.72 -18.38
C GLY A 94 0.99 -24.48 -19.60
N TYR A 95 0.27 -25.52 -20.03
CA TYR A 95 -0.65 -25.49 -21.18
C TYR A 95 -1.75 -24.40 -21.10
N ASN A 96 -1.98 -23.81 -19.92
CA ASN A 96 -3.02 -22.82 -19.66
C ASN A 96 -2.52 -21.36 -19.66
N GLY A 97 -1.26 -21.10 -20.02
CA GLY A 97 -0.67 -19.76 -20.00
C GLY A 97 -0.41 -19.21 -18.59
N ILE A 98 -0.41 -20.09 -17.59
CA ILE A 98 -0.02 -19.83 -16.20
C ILE A 98 1.37 -20.42 -16.01
N MET A 99 2.27 -19.62 -15.44
CA MET A 99 3.62 -20.02 -15.05
C MET A 99 3.55 -21.17 -14.03
N ASP A 100 4.41 -22.17 -14.19
CA ASP A 100 4.52 -23.24 -13.21
C ASP A 100 4.91 -22.67 -11.83
N GLY A 101 4.26 -23.16 -10.78
CA GLY A 101 4.42 -22.61 -9.42
C GLY A 101 3.80 -21.22 -9.20
N SER A 102 2.87 -20.77 -10.06
CA SER A 102 2.03 -19.59 -9.79
C SER A 102 1.29 -19.73 -8.46
N LYS A 103 1.20 -18.63 -7.71
CA LYS A 103 0.54 -18.59 -6.40
C LYS A 103 -0.34 -17.35 -6.28
N PHE A 104 -1.50 -17.53 -5.69
CA PHE A 104 -2.28 -16.44 -5.12
C PHE A 104 -1.87 -16.27 -3.65
N GLU A 105 -1.26 -15.13 -3.34
CA GLU A 105 -0.86 -14.77 -1.98
C GLU A 105 -1.79 -13.69 -1.47
N PHE A 106 -2.34 -13.87 -0.27
CA PHE A 106 -3.20 -12.87 0.35
C PHE A 106 -3.09 -12.91 1.87
N ILE A 107 -3.49 -11.80 2.49
CA ILE A 107 -3.55 -11.61 3.93
C ILE A 107 -5.02 -11.36 4.28
N VAL A 108 -5.53 -12.14 5.23
CA VAL A 108 -6.82 -11.89 5.87
C VAL A 108 -6.54 -11.02 7.08
N GLU A 109 -6.91 -9.74 7.00
CA GLU A 109 -6.54 -8.75 8.00
C GLU A 109 -7.53 -8.77 9.16
N GLU A 110 -8.77 -8.40 8.88
CA GLU A 110 -9.81 -8.13 9.88
C GLU A 110 -11.20 -8.38 9.31
N ALA A 111 -12.18 -8.61 10.18
CA ALA A 111 -13.60 -8.59 9.83
C ALA A 111 -14.35 -7.54 10.66
N ARG A 112 -15.51 -7.11 10.18
CA ARG A 112 -16.38 -6.14 10.87
C ARG A 112 -17.85 -6.41 10.59
N ASP A 113 -18.70 -5.78 11.39
CA ASP A 113 -20.16 -5.88 11.28
C ASP A 113 -20.66 -7.33 11.33
N LEU A 114 -19.95 -8.19 12.08
CA LEU A 114 -20.33 -9.58 12.26
C LEU A 114 -21.65 -9.68 13.07
N PRO A 115 -22.48 -10.69 12.79
CA PRO A 115 -23.67 -10.94 13.60
C PRO A 115 -23.30 -11.28 15.05
N ALA A 116 -24.17 -10.88 15.96
CA ALA A 116 -24.09 -11.25 17.36
C ALA A 116 -24.41 -12.75 17.54
N MET A 117 -23.37 -13.59 17.63
CA MET A 117 -23.53 -15.03 17.89
C MET A 117 -23.59 -15.32 19.39
N ASN A 118 -22.79 -14.59 20.16
CA ASN A 118 -22.77 -14.65 21.62
C ASN A 118 -23.74 -13.65 22.25
N THR A 119 -24.07 -13.88 23.53
CA THR A 119 -24.95 -13.00 24.35
C THR A 119 -24.43 -11.56 24.46
N ASN A 120 -23.13 -11.36 24.22
CA ASN A 120 -22.39 -10.12 24.40
C ASN A 120 -22.41 -9.25 23.13
N ASN A 121 -23.10 -9.68 22.07
CA ASN A 121 -22.99 -9.16 20.71
C ASN A 121 -21.60 -9.35 20.09
N THR A 122 -21.00 -10.52 20.30
CA THR A 122 -19.66 -10.92 19.81
C THR A 122 -19.74 -12.28 19.12
N ALA A 123 -18.62 -12.77 18.58
CA ALA A 123 -18.47 -14.11 18.02
C ALA A 123 -17.10 -14.71 18.40
N ASP A 124 -17.03 -16.04 18.48
CA ASP A 124 -15.83 -16.83 18.66
C ASP A 124 -15.32 -17.27 17.28
N SER A 125 -14.68 -16.34 16.59
CA SER A 125 -14.52 -16.43 15.13
C SER A 125 -13.20 -17.06 14.68
N PHE A 126 -13.28 -17.94 13.68
CA PHE A 126 -12.14 -18.41 12.89
C PHE A 126 -12.56 -18.56 11.43
N PHE A 127 -11.61 -18.45 10.51
CA PHE A 127 -11.89 -18.64 9.09
C PHE A 127 -11.22 -19.89 8.54
N THR A 128 -11.81 -20.41 7.47
CA THR A 128 -11.23 -21.47 6.64
C THR A 128 -11.16 -21.02 5.20
N VAL A 129 -10.14 -21.50 4.49
CA VAL A 129 -9.99 -21.31 3.06
C VAL A 129 -9.98 -22.66 2.38
N LYS A 130 -10.82 -22.84 1.37
CA LYS A 130 -10.84 -24.02 0.52
C LYS A 130 -10.31 -23.69 -0.87
N SER A 131 -9.57 -24.62 -1.44
CA SER A 131 -9.17 -24.61 -2.85
C SER A 131 -9.79 -25.81 -3.53
N ASP A 132 -10.62 -25.58 -4.54
CA ASP A 132 -11.31 -26.64 -5.32
C ASP A 132 -12.04 -27.67 -4.43
N ASP A 133 -12.84 -27.18 -3.48
CA ASP A 133 -13.61 -27.94 -2.47
C ASP A 133 -12.77 -28.65 -1.38
N GLU A 134 -11.44 -28.57 -1.41
CA GLU A 134 -10.57 -29.12 -0.36
C GLU A 134 -10.15 -28.04 0.65
N LEU A 135 -10.24 -28.36 1.94
CA LEU A 135 -9.78 -27.47 3.02
C LEU A 135 -8.26 -27.27 2.91
N PHE A 136 -7.85 -26.03 2.64
CA PHE A 136 -6.46 -25.66 2.44
C PHE A 136 -5.85 -25.01 3.67
N PHE A 137 -6.61 -24.16 4.37
CA PHE A 137 -6.14 -23.41 5.53
C PHE A 137 -7.25 -23.20 6.55
N GLN A 138 -6.87 -23.15 7.83
CA GLN A 138 -7.74 -22.75 8.94
C GLN A 138 -6.95 -21.79 9.84
N SER A 139 -7.58 -20.68 10.22
CA SER A 139 -6.97 -19.66 11.09
C SER A 139 -6.97 -20.08 12.56
N GLN A 140 -6.28 -19.28 13.38
CA GLN A 140 -6.49 -19.29 14.83
C GLN A 140 -7.88 -18.76 15.19
N LEU A 141 -8.40 -19.23 16.32
CA LEU A 141 -9.67 -18.78 16.91
C LEU A 141 -9.47 -17.46 17.66
N ILE A 142 -10.35 -16.48 17.39
CA ILE A 142 -10.45 -15.23 18.13
C ILE A 142 -11.78 -15.22 18.88
N VAL A 143 -11.69 -15.33 20.21
CA VAL A 143 -12.84 -15.46 21.12
C VAL A 143 -13.43 -14.09 21.48
N ASP A 144 -14.75 -14.03 21.64
CA ASP A 144 -15.52 -12.89 22.18
C ASP A 144 -15.22 -11.55 21.47
N SER A 145 -15.17 -11.54 20.13
CA SER A 145 -14.95 -10.33 19.34
C SER A 145 -15.99 -10.14 18.24
N ALA A 146 -16.47 -8.90 18.08
CA ALA A 146 -17.30 -8.49 16.94
C ALA A 146 -16.49 -7.99 15.73
N GLU A 147 -15.22 -7.62 15.98
CA GLU A 147 -14.27 -7.11 14.98
C GLU A 147 -12.94 -7.87 15.10
N PRO A 148 -12.91 -9.17 14.75
CA PRO A 148 -11.70 -9.98 14.86
C PRO A 148 -10.61 -9.50 13.90
N VAL A 149 -9.37 -9.56 14.36
CA VAL A 149 -8.17 -9.17 13.59
C VAL A 149 -7.18 -10.33 13.60
N TRP A 150 -6.97 -10.95 12.44
CA TRP A 150 -6.10 -12.12 12.29
C TRP A 150 -4.71 -11.76 11.76
N ASN A 151 -4.63 -10.92 10.72
CA ASN A 151 -3.39 -10.67 9.96
C ASN A 151 -2.69 -11.96 9.47
N GLU A 152 -3.47 -12.96 9.07
CA GLU A 152 -2.97 -14.27 8.66
C GLU A 152 -2.66 -14.30 7.16
N LYS A 153 -1.44 -14.73 6.78
CA LYS A 153 -1.00 -14.83 5.38
C LYS A 153 -1.25 -16.23 4.83
N VAL A 154 -1.94 -16.31 3.70
CA VAL A 154 -2.26 -17.55 2.98
C VAL A 154 -1.64 -17.52 1.58
N SER A 155 -1.10 -18.64 1.13
CA SER A 155 -0.48 -18.80 -0.20
C SER A 155 -0.99 -20.06 -0.89
N ILE A 156 -1.83 -19.89 -1.90
CA ILE A 156 -2.50 -20.99 -2.62
C ILE A 156 -1.82 -21.17 -3.98
N PRO A 157 -1.29 -22.37 -4.31
CA PRO A 157 -0.83 -22.69 -5.66
C PRO A 157 -2.01 -22.64 -6.65
N VAL A 158 -1.83 -21.93 -7.76
CA VAL A 158 -2.87 -21.77 -8.80
C VAL A 158 -2.37 -22.37 -10.10
N THR A 159 -3.07 -23.38 -10.61
CA THR A 159 -2.71 -24.07 -11.86
C THR A 159 -3.67 -23.78 -13.02
N SER A 160 -4.85 -23.22 -12.70
CA SER A 160 -5.87 -22.80 -13.67
C SER A 160 -6.54 -21.50 -13.21
N LYS A 161 -6.92 -20.66 -14.19
CA LYS A 161 -7.78 -19.48 -13.99
C LYS A 161 -9.14 -19.84 -13.38
N SER A 162 -9.55 -21.10 -13.53
CA SER A 162 -10.81 -21.63 -13.00
C SER A 162 -10.70 -22.18 -11.58
N HIS A 163 -9.56 -22.03 -10.89
CA HIS A 163 -9.44 -22.45 -9.49
C HIS A 163 -10.52 -21.75 -8.65
N LEU A 164 -11.24 -22.53 -7.86
CA LEU A 164 -12.24 -22.01 -6.94
C LEU A 164 -11.60 -21.81 -5.56
N ILE A 165 -11.54 -20.56 -5.11
CA ILE A 165 -11.04 -20.22 -3.77
C ILE A 165 -12.22 -19.74 -2.95
N GLU A 166 -12.66 -20.57 -2.00
CA GLU A 166 -13.80 -20.28 -1.12
C GLU A 166 -13.28 -19.89 0.26
N PHE A 167 -13.80 -18.77 0.77
CA PHE A 167 -13.57 -18.31 2.14
C PHE A 167 -14.83 -18.57 2.95
N GLU A 168 -14.68 -19.15 4.14
CA GLU A 168 -15.77 -19.37 5.08
C GLU A 168 -15.36 -18.83 6.45
N LEU A 169 -16.24 -18.07 7.09
CA LEU A 169 -16.09 -17.60 8.47
C LEU A 169 -17.03 -18.37 9.38
N TRP A 170 -16.50 -18.84 10.50
CA TRP A 170 -17.17 -19.71 11.45
C TRP A 170 -17.17 -19.09 12.84
N ASP A 171 -18.19 -19.42 13.62
CA ASP A 171 -18.32 -19.16 15.05
C ASP A 171 -18.17 -20.49 15.81
N ASP A 172 -17.24 -20.59 16.76
CA ASP A 172 -16.93 -21.81 17.52
C ASP A 172 -17.49 -21.76 18.95
N ASP A 173 -18.81 -21.56 19.11
CA ASP A 173 -19.48 -21.75 20.41
C ASP A 173 -19.95 -23.20 20.59
N SER A 174 -19.04 -24.07 21.04
CA SER A 174 -19.26 -25.50 21.35
C SER A 174 -19.62 -26.41 20.16
N ASN A 175 -20.30 -25.88 19.14
CA ASN A 175 -20.55 -26.50 17.84
C ASN A 175 -20.36 -25.44 16.75
N PRO A 176 -19.39 -25.60 15.84
CA PRO A 176 -19.12 -24.60 14.82
C PRO A 176 -20.33 -24.26 13.93
N GLU A 177 -20.72 -22.98 13.91
CA GLU A 177 -21.78 -22.43 13.05
C GLU A 177 -21.16 -21.54 11.95
N LEU A 178 -21.70 -21.63 10.74
CA LEU A 178 -21.22 -20.81 9.62
C LEU A 178 -21.80 -19.39 9.73
N ILE A 179 -20.93 -18.39 9.92
CA ILE A 179 -21.31 -16.97 9.90
C ILE A 179 -21.62 -16.54 8.47
N GLY A 180 -20.71 -16.85 7.55
CA GLY A 180 -20.90 -16.58 6.13
C GLY A 180 -19.69 -16.98 5.28
N SER A 181 -19.86 -16.85 3.97
CA SER A 181 -18.87 -17.31 3.00
C SER A 181 -18.86 -16.42 1.75
N PHE A 182 -17.76 -16.46 1.00
CA PHE A 182 -17.69 -15.88 -0.34
C PHE A 182 -16.63 -16.60 -1.17
N VAL A 183 -16.71 -16.42 -2.49
CA VAL A 183 -15.70 -16.89 -3.44
C VAL A 183 -14.80 -15.74 -3.85
N ILE A 184 -13.49 -15.98 -3.83
CA ILE A 184 -12.48 -15.05 -4.36
C ILE A 184 -12.35 -15.28 -5.86
N GLU A 185 -12.76 -14.29 -6.65
CA GLU A 185 -12.63 -14.32 -8.10
C GLU A 185 -11.21 -13.96 -8.53
N LEU A 186 -10.43 -14.96 -8.94
CA LEU A 186 -9.07 -14.77 -9.45
C LEU A 186 -8.98 -13.81 -10.65
N GLU A 187 -10.04 -13.71 -11.46
CA GLU A 187 -10.12 -12.76 -12.58
C GLU A 187 -9.88 -11.32 -12.12
N THR A 188 -10.36 -10.97 -10.93
CA THR A 188 -10.21 -9.63 -10.36
C THR A 188 -8.77 -9.30 -9.93
N TYR A 189 -7.85 -10.26 -9.99
CA TYR A 189 -6.42 -10.14 -9.71
C TYR A 189 -5.54 -10.36 -10.96
N GLU A 190 -6.13 -10.43 -12.17
CA GLU A 190 -5.39 -10.68 -13.42
C GLU A 190 -4.38 -9.58 -13.82
N ASP A 191 -4.50 -8.39 -13.23
CA ASP A 191 -3.52 -7.31 -13.39
C ASP A 191 -2.21 -7.55 -12.62
N GLN A 192 -2.16 -8.63 -11.83
CA GLN A 192 -1.07 -9.04 -10.95
C GLN A 192 -0.64 -7.95 -9.97
N GLN A 193 -1.53 -7.00 -9.67
CA GLN A 193 -1.31 -5.97 -8.65
C GLN A 193 -1.82 -6.43 -7.30
N VAL A 194 -1.37 -5.73 -6.25
CA VAL A 194 -1.95 -5.91 -4.92
C VAL A 194 -3.27 -5.16 -4.85
N HIS A 195 -4.30 -5.84 -4.37
CA HIS A 195 -5.59 -5.24 -4.09
C HIS A 195 -5.94 -5.45 -2.62
N CYS A 196 -6.31 -4.36 -1.95
CA CYS A 196 -6.87 -4.35 -0.61
C CYS A 196 -8.38 -4.09 -0.74
N ARG A 197 -9.21 -5.04 -0.30
CA ARG A 197 -10.66 -5.05 -0.56
C ARG A 197 -11.43 -5.58 0.65
N TRP A 198 -12.64 -5.08 0.81
CA TRP A 198 -13.65 -5.66 1.69
C TRP A 198 -14.56 -6.59 0.87
N TYR A 199 -14.77 -7.79 1.40
CA TYR A 199 -15.62 -8.83 0.84
C TYR A 199 -16.83 -9.03 1.75
N ASP A 200 -18.03 -8.93 1.19
CA ASP A 200 -19.27 -9.18 1.92
C ASP A 200 -19.41 -10.69 2.21
N LEU A 201 -19.73 -11.04 3.44
CA LEU A 201 -20.03 -12.42 3.83
C LEU A 201 -21.47 -12.77 3.49
N GLU A 202 -21.67 -13.84 2.72
CA GLU A 202 -22.99 -14.43 2.48
C GLU A 202 -23.28 -15.51 3.52
N GLY A 203 -24.21 -15.23 4.44
CA GLY A 203 -24.67 -16.16 5.47
C GLY A 203 -25.55 -17.30 4.92
N PRO A 204 -25.93 -18.28 5.76
CA PRO A 204 -26.66 -19.49 5.36
C PRO A 204 -27.99 -19.25 4.61
N GLU A 205 -28.64 -18.11 4.84
CA GLU A 205 -29.90 -17.72 4.18
C GLU A 205 -29.72 -16.71 3.03
N GLY A 206 -28.49 -16.47 2.59
CA GLY A 206 -28.18 -15.41 1.61
C GLY A 206 -28.24 -14.00 2.22
N ILE A 207 -28.23 -13.91 3.55
CA ILE A 207 -28.23 -12.67 4.31
C ILE A 207 -26.77 -12.21 4.47
N SER A 208 -26.50 -10.92 4.29
CA SER A 208 -25.18 -10.35 4.53
C SER A 208 -24.83 -10.45 6.01
N SER A 209 -23.70 -11.10 6.33
CA SER A 209 -23.25 -11.42 7.69
C SER A 209 -21.93 -10.71 8.04
N GLY A 210 -21.80 -9.44 7.64
CA GLY A 210 -20.61 -8.64 7.85
C GLY A 210 -19.65 -8.67 6.67
N GLU A 211 -18.45 -8.13 6.88
CA GLU A 211 -17.44 -7.94 5.83
C GLU A 211 -16.05 -8.37 6.31
N VAL A 212 -15.24 -8.92 5.41
CA VAL A 212 -13.85 -9.31 5.67
C VAL A 212 -12.89 -8.55 4.77
N LYS A 213 -11.81 -8.02 5.34
CA LYS A 213 -10.77 -7.32 4.61
C LYS A 213 -9.66 -8.26 4.19
N ILE A 214 -9.42 -8.31 2.89
CA ILE A 214 -8.35 -9.11 2.29
C ILE A 214 -7.45 -8.23 1.43
N THR A 215 -6.15 -8.36 1.67
CA THR A 215 -5.10 -7.78 0.81
C THR A 215 -4.39 -8.91 0.07
N GLY A 216 -4.56 -8.97 -1.26
CA GLY A 216 -4.07 -10.10 -2.06
C GLY A 216 -3.43 -9.71 -3.39
N GLN A 217 -2.69 -10.65 -3.96
CA GLN A 217 -2.04 -10.54 -5.26
C GLN A 217 -1.90 -11.93 -5.90
N TRP A 218 -2.19 -12.00 -7.19
CA TRP A 218 -1.96 -13.21 -7.98
C TRP A 218 -0.88 -12.96 -9.03
N ILE A 219 0.21 -13.73 -8.98
CA ILE A 219 1.28 -13.66 -10.00
C ILE A 219 1.27 -14.97 -10.81
N TYR A 220 0.79 -14.88 -12.05
CA TYR A 220 0.70 -16.00 -13.00
C TYR A 220 1.67 -15.90 -14.18
N SER A 221 2.32 -14.75 -14.37
CA SER A 221 3.37 -14.54 -15.36
C SER A 221 4.40 -13.56 -14.82
N MET A 222 5.60 -14.07 -14.50
CA MET A 222 6.70 -13.24 -14.01
C MET A 222 7.10 -12.19 -15.04
N THR A 223 7.11 -12.58 -16.32
CA THR A 223 7.34 -11.67 -17.44
C THR A 223 6.36 -10.49 -17.45
N ARG A 224 5.05 -10.74 -17.36
CA ARG A 224 4.05 -9.65 -17.30
C ARG A 224 4.18 -8.83 -16.03
N PHE A 225 4.50 -9.46 -14.90
CA PHE A 225 4.67 -8.79 -13.62
C PHE A 225 5.86 -7.83 -13.65
N HIS A 226 7.03 -8.29 -14.11
CA HIS A 226 8.21 -7.44 -14.28
C HIS A 226 7.97 -6.29 -15.24
N ASN A 227 7.35 -6.53 -16.40
CA ASN A 227 7.03 -5.47 -17.34
C ASN A 227 6.11 -4.41 -16.71
N ALA A 228 5.06 -4.82 -15.99
CA ALA A 228 4.18 -3.89 -15.28
C ALA A 228 4.91 -3.09 -14.20
N CYS A 229 5.84 -3.71 -13.46
CA CYS A 229 6.70 -3.02 -12.50
C CYS A 229 7.61 -1.99 -13.19
N LEU A 230 8.25 -2.36 -14.30
CA LEU A 230 9.11 -1.47 -15.08
C LEU A 230 8.33 -0.24 -15.58
N ASP A 231 7.16 -0.45 -16.19
CA ASP A 231 6.28 0.64 -16.66
C ASP A 231 5.83 1.56 -15.52
N LYS A 232 5.62 1.01 -14.32
CA LYS A 232 5.28 1.78 -13.12
C LYS A 232 6.46 2.63 -12.65
N TYR A 233 7.66 2.06 -12.57
CA TYR A 233 8.85 2.80 -12.15
C TYR A 233 9.23 3.87 -13.16
N ASP A 234 9.13 3.61 -14.46
CA ASP A 234 9.41 4.58 -15.50
C ASP A 234 8.49 5.81 -15.41
N ARG A 235 7.18 5.57 -15.22
CA ARG A 235 6.20 6.64 -14.96
C ARG A 235 6.52 7.43 -13.69
N ASN A 236 6.88 6.75 -12.60
CA ASN A 236 7.22 7.41 -11.34
C ASN A 236 8.52 8.22 -11.45
N ILE A 237 9.54 7.69 -12.13
CA ILE A 237 10.79 8.41 -12.41
C ILE A 237 10.50 9.66 -13.23
N THR A 238 9.74 9.55 -14.31
CA THR A 238 9.36 10.69 -15.16
C THR A 238 8.64 11.77 -14.36
N GLN A 239 7.73 11.37 -13.47
CA GLN A 239 7.01 12.30 -12.61
C GLN A 239 7.94 12.96 -11.58
N CYS A 240 8.82 12.20 -10.93
CA CYS A 240 9.80 12.74 -9.99
C CYS A 240 10.80 13.66 -10.67
N GLU A 241 11.30 13.32 -11.86
CA GLU A 241 12.21 14.15 -12.65
C GLU A 241 11.55 15.48 -13.04
N LYS A 242 10.27 15.45 -13.44
CA LYS A 242 9.50 16.68 -13.70
C LYS A 242 9.35 17.56 -12.46
N LEU A 243 8.99 16.97 -11.32
CA LEU A 243 8.88 17.70 -10.04
C LEU A 243 10.24 18.25 -9.59
N LEU A 244 11.30 17.46 -9.77
CA LEU A 244 12.67 17.85 -9.44
C LEU A 244 13.06 19.09 -10.25
N SER A 245 12.83 19.09 -11.57
CA SER A 245 13.08 20.27 -12.40
C SER A 245 12.31 21.51 -11.92
N GLN A 246 11.05 21.36 -11.51
CA GLN A 246 10.25 22.47 -10.97
C GLN A 246 10.81 23.01 -9.65
N VAL A 247 11.23 22.13 -8.74
CA VAL A 247 11.81 22.50 -7.44
C VAL A 247 13.18 23.16 -7.65
N THR A 248 14.06 22.59 -8.47
CA THR A 248 15.38 23.15 -8.79
C THR A 248 15.26 24.52 -9.45
N GLU A 249 14.34 24.68 -10.41
CA GLU A 249 14.06 26.00 -11.04
C GLU A 249 13.56 27.02 -10.02
N HIS A 250 12.65 26.61 -9.13
CA HIS A 250 12.15 27.49 -8.08
C HIS A 250 13.26 27.91 -7.11
N LEU A 251 14.11 26.97 -6.70
CA LEU A 251 15.25 27.22 -5.84
C LEU A 251 16.27 28.16 -6.52
N GLU A 252 16.54 27.96 -7.82
CA GLU A 252 17.38 28.87 -8.61
C GLU A 252 16.78 30.28 -8.67
N ASN A 253 15.47 30.41 -8.88
CA ASN A 253 14.77 31.70 -8.84
C ASN A 253 14.94 32.41 -7.49
N LEU A 254 14.82 31.70 -6.37
CA LEU A 254 15.04 32.28 -5.04
C LEU A 254 16.50 32.70 -4.80
N TYR A 255 17.46 32.02 -5.44
CA TYR A 255 18.88 32.37 -5.38
C TYR A 255 19.33 33.46 -6.36
N THR A 256 18.56 33.74 -7.41
CA THR A 256 18.96 34.66 -8.50
C THR A 256 18.11 35.93 -8.61
N LEU A 257 16.82 35.87 -8.29
CA LEU A 257 15.90 37.01 -8.40
C LEU A 257 16.04 37.98 -7.23
N ASP A 258 15.84 39.27 -7.47
CA ASP A 258 16.05 40.31 -6.47
C ASP A 258 14.77 41.17 -6.26
N GLY A 259 14.68 41.85 -5.12
CA GLY A 259 13.63 42.85 -4.87
C GLY A 259 12.18 42.31 -4.93
N LYS A 260 11.35 42.90 -5.81
CA LYS A 260 9.92 42.51 -5.95
C LYS A 260 9.76 41.13 -6.56
N GLU A 261 10.64 40.75 -7.49
CA GLU A 261 10.59 39.47 -8.18
C GLU A 261 10.90 38.31 -7.24
N LEU A 262 11.88 38.51 -6.34
CA LEU A 262 12.17 37.57 -5.26
C LEU A 262 10.96 37.32 -4.37
N LEU A 263 10.32 38.39 -3.88
CA LEU A 263 9.15 38.27 -3.02
C LEU A 263 7.96 37.66 -3.74
N SER A 264 7.81 37.97 -5.03
CA SER A 264 6.80 37.38 -5.87
C SER A 264 7.01 35.88 -6.02
N ALA A 265 8.24 35.44 -6.29
CA ALA A 265 8.58 34.03 -6.43
C ALA A 265 8.35 33.27 -5.11
N TRP A 266 8.72 33.86 -3.97
CA TRP A 266 8.57 33.21 -2.67
C TRP A 266 7.11 33.10 -2.20
N LEU A 267 6.33 34.19 -2.28
CA LEU A 267 4.98 34.23 -1.73
C LEU A 267 3.91 33.65 -2.66
N ASP A 268 4.24 33.48 -3.93
CA ASP A 268 3.35 32.94 -4.95
C ASP A 268 4.16 31.99 -5.86
N PRO A 269 4.62 30.86 -5.29
CA PRO A 269 5.45 29.92 -6.04
C PRO A 269 4.64 29.37 -7.22
N PRO A 270 5.31 29.14 -8.38
CA PRO A 270 4.65 28.53 -9.52
C PRO A 270 4.00 27.22 -9.08
N SER A 271 2.75 27.01 -9.50
CA SER A 271 1.98 25.86 -9.08
C SER A 271 2.76 24.58 -9.40
N LEU A 272 3.33 23.94 -8.38
CA LEU A 272 3.89 22.61 -8.54
C LEU A 272 2.77 21.76 -9.07
N THR A 273 2.92 21.21 -10.28
CA THR A 273 1.92 20.32 -10.84
C THR A 273 1.94 19.03 -10.03
N LEU A 274 1.28 19.03 -8.88
CA LEU A 274 0.65 17.84 -8.35
C LEU A 274 -0.41 17.48 -9.36
N ILE A 275 -0.02 16.68 -10.34
CA ILE A 275 -0.99 15.88 -11.08
C ILE A 275 -1.50 14.90 -10.03
N SER A 276 -2.49 15.36 -9.25
CA SER A 276 -3.47 14.49 -8.65
C SER A 276 -3.79 13.45 -9.71
N SER A 277 -3.70 12.17 -9.36
CA SER A 277 -4.26 11.10 -10.17
C SER A 277 -5.78 11.32 -10.24
N LYS A 278 -6.23 12.32 -11.00
CA LYS A 278 -7.58 12.39 -11.53
C LYS A 278 -7.62 11.33 -12.62
N SER A 279 -7.73 10.08 -12.20
CA SER A 279 -8.39 9.09 -13.03
C SER A 279 -9.87 9.51 -13.08
N ARG A 280 -10.20 10.38 -14.04
CA ARG A 280 -11.57 10.61 -14.44
C ARG A 280 -12.05 9.33 -15.12
N LYS A 281 -13.05 8.70 -14.52
CA LYS A 281 -14.16 8.01 -15.22
C LYS A 281 -13.71 7.08 -16.36
N GLY A 282 -13.20 5.91 -15.99
CA GLY A 282 -13.51 4.69 -16.75
C GLY A 282 -15.02 4.43 -16.59
N LYS A 283 -15.75 4.50 -17.69
CA LYS A 283 -17.20 4.28 -17.72
C LYS A 283 -17.51 2.82 -17.39
N HIS A 284 -18.37 2.63 -16.38
CA HIS A 284 -19.39 1.59 -16.20
C HIS A 284 -19.16 0.17 -16.76
N PHE A 285 -19.01 -0.78 -15.82
CA PHE A 285 -19.82 -2.01 -15.78
C PHE A 285 -20.55 -2.16 -14.44
N LEU A 286 -20.84 -1.04 -13.77
CA LEU A 286 -21.67 -1.02 -12.55
C LEU A 286 -23.16 -1.01 -12.91
N SER A 287 -23.76 -2.17 -12.82
CA SER A 287 -25.04 -2.41 -12.15
C SER A 287 -24.83 -3.72 -11.37
N ILE A 288 -24.90 -3.78 -10.04
CA ILE A 288 -26.03 -3.43 -9.17
C ILE A 288 -25.49 -3.18 -7.73
N PRO A 289 -26.03 -2.21 -6.97
CA PRO A 289 -25.71 -2.05 -5.54
C PRO A 289 -26.61 -2.92 -4.66
N CYS A 290 -26.07 -3.44 -3.55
CA CYS A 290 -26.70 -3.44 -2.22
C CYS A 290 -25.68 -3.82 -1.11
N SER A 291 -24.61 -3.04 -0.96
CA SER A 291 -23.87 -2.89 0.30
C SER A 291 -23.72 -1.39 0.58
N ARG A 292 -23.90 -0.97 1.84
CA ARG A 292 -23.88 0.45 2.24
C ARG A 292 -22.50 1.12 2.06
N HIS A 293 -21.43 0.36 1.80
CA HIS A 293 -20.04 0.87 1.89
C HIS A 293 -19.12 0.58 0.69
N GLY A 294 -19.64 0.14 -0.47
CA GLY A 294 -18.82 -0.02 -1.69
C GLY A 294 -17.90 -1.24 -1.67
N SER A 295 -18.19 -2.22 -0.81
CA SER A 295 -17.59 -3.55 -0.77
C SER A 295 -17.92 -4.36 -2.03
N LEU A 296 -17.04 -5.29 -2.39
CA LEU A 296 -17.30 -6.21 -3.50
C LEU A 296 -18.25 -7.29 -3.02
N LEU A 297 -19.40 -7.40 -3.68
CA LEU A 297 -20.26 -8.58 -3.59
C LEU A 297 -19.45 -9.76 -4.11
N GLY A 298 -19.06 -10.69 -3.24
CA GLY A 298 -18.55 -11.99 -3.67
C GLY A 298 -19.60 -12.69 -4.54
N THR A 299 -19.17 -13.51 -5.50
CA THR A 299 -20.11 -14.28 -6.32
C THR A 299 -20.87 -15.27 -5.43
N PRO A 300 -22.23 -15.25 -5.45
CA PRO A 300 -23.00 -16.17 -4.63
C PRO A 300 -22.77 -17.62 -5.03
N ARG A 301 -22.79 -18.51 -4.05
CA ARG A 301 -22.65 -19.96 -4.26
C ARG A 301 -23.79 -20.46 -5.15
N SER A 302 -23.49 -20.90 -6.38
CA SER A 302 -24.50 -21.56 -7.22
C SER A 302 -24.82 -22.97 -6.68
N LYS A 303 -25.83 -23.05 -5.78
CA LYS A 303 -26.52 -24.25 -5.26
C LYS A 303 -25.62 -25.43 -4.83
N ALA A 304 -25.50 -25.60 -3.51
CA ALA A 304 -24.89 -26.76 -2.87
C ALA A 304 -25.54 -28.10 -3.24
N ARG A 305 -24.71 -29.10 -3.58
CA ARG A 305 -25.04 -30.52 -3.39
C ARG A 305 -24.89 -30.85 -1.90
N LYS A 306 -25.96 -31.33 -1.28
CA LYS A 306 -25.97 -31.86 0.09
C LYS A 306 -25.10 -33.12 0.16
N ASN A 307 -23.85 -33.00 0.59
CA ASN A 307 -23.09 -34.11 1.18
C ASN A 307 -21.82 -33.60 1.87
N THR A 308 -21.98 -32.84 2.96
CA THR A 308 -20.89 -32.63 3.91
C THR A 308 -20.90 -33.81 4.89
N ARG A 309 -20.08 -34.83 4.61
CA ARG A 309 -19.65 -35.75 5.67
C ARG A 309 -18.55 -35.04 6.44
N TYR A 310 -18.82 -34.69 7.70
CA TYR A 310 -17.79 -34.30 8.65
C TYR A 310 -16.76 -35.43 8.75
N ILE A 311 -15.53 -35.17 8.32
CA ILE A 311 -14.39 -36.02 8.64
C ILE A 311 -13.91 -35.55 10.01
N ASN A 312 -13.99 -36.42 11.01
CA ASN A 312 -13.48 -36.17 12.34
C ASN A 312 -11.95 -36.27 12.29
N ILE A 313 -11.26 -35.13 12.12
CA ILE A 313 -9.79 -35.06 12.05
C ILE A 313 -9.23 -35.07 13.48
N LYS A 314 -9.37 -36.20 14.17
CA LYS A 314 -8.53 -36.53 15.34
C LYS A 314 -7.67 -37.79 15.13
N ASP A 315 -7.87 -38.52 14.03
CA ASP A 315 -7.18 -39.80 13.79
C ASP A 315 -6.09 -39.77 12.70
N SER A 316 -5.83 -38.62 12.05
CA SER A 316 -4.84 -38.55 10.94
C SER A 316 -3.47 -37.97 11.30
N PHE A 317 -3.21 -37.60 12.56
CA PHE A 317 -1.87 -37.22 13.02
C PHE A 317 -1.27 -38.29 13.93
N SER A 318 -0.91 -39.43 13.34
CA SER A 318 0.11 -40.31 13.93
C SER A 318 1.49 -39.79 13.55
N SER A 319 2.09 -38.96 14.41
CA SER A 319 3.51 -38.59 14.29
C SER A 319 4.41 -39.83 14.33
N PRO A 320 5.42 -39.95 13.44
CA PRO A 320 6.45 -40.97 13.60
C PRO A 320 7.27 -40.68 14.85
N ARG A 321 7.40 -41.68 15.73
CA ARG A 321 8.34 -41.65 16.87
C ARG A 321 9.77 -41.64 16.33
N LEU A 322 10.53 -40.61 16.69
CA LEU A 322 12.00 -40.66 16.61
C LEU A 322 12.54 -41.34 17.89
N PRO A 323 13.57 -42.20 17.80
CA PRO A 323 14.15 -42.84 18.98
C PRO A 323 15.08 -41.87 19.73
N GLU A 324 14.88 -41.76 21.04
CA GLU A 324 15.84 -41.19 21.99
C GLU A 324 16.93 -42.22 22.31
N SER A 325 18.19 -41.91 21.95
CA SER A 325 19.37 -42.14 22.79
C SER A 325 20.63 -41.71 22.02
N ASP A 326 21.27 -40.61 22.42
CA ASP A 326 22.55 -40.71 23.13
C ASP A 326 23.08 -39.34 23.57
N ARG A 327 23.56 -39.35 24.81
CA ARG A 327 24.09 -38.21 25.56
C ARG A 327 25.52 -37.87 25.12
N TYR A 328 25.81 -36.57 25.21
CA TYR A 328 27.11 -35.94 25.47
C TYR A 328 28.32 -36.39 24.64
N ASN A 329 28.81 -35.48 23.78
CA ASN A 329 30.19 -35.01 23.87
C ASN A 329 30.32 -33.62 23.22
N SER A 330 30.94 -32.69 23.94
CA SER A 330 31.40 -31.40 23.43
C SER A 330 32.69 -31.57 22.62
N PHE A 331 32.96 -30.55 21.80
CA PHE A 331 34.24 -30.11 21.23
C PHE A 331 34.43 -30.26 19.71
N LEU A 332 34.58 -29.06 19.11
CA LEU A 332 35.42 -28.63 17.99
C LEU A 332 34.81 -28.60 16.57
N ASP A 333 34.72 -27.34 16.12
CA ASP A 333 34.58 -26.78 14.79
C ASP A 333 35.00 -27.67 13.61
N GLU A 334 34.04 -27.91 12.71
CA GLU A 334 34.30 -27.97 11.26
C GLU A 334 33.20 -27.19 10.53
N GLU A 335 33.58 -26.03 10.00
CA GLU A 335 32.71 -25.18 9.17
C GLU A 335 32.26 -25.92 7.91
N LYS A 336 30.95 -26.20 7.80
CA LYS A 336 30.32 -26.50 6.51
C LYS A 336 29.92 -25.19 5.83
N PRO A 337 30.20 -25.01 4.52
CA PRO A 337 29.90 -23.77 3.83
C PRO A 337 28.38 -23.57 3.73
N TYR A 338 27.91 -22.39 4.13
CA TYR A 338 26.54 -21.94 3.96
C TYR A 338 26.15 -21.99 2.47
N GLU A 339 25.36 -22.98 2.09
CA GLU A 339 24.53 -22.90 0.88
C GLU A 339 23.60 -21.71 1.06
N ARG A 340 23.84 -20.64 0.29
CA ARG A 340 22.92 -19.50 0.21
C ARG A 340 21.59 -20.04 -0.33
N GLN A 341 20.59 -20.16 0.53
CA GLN A 341 19.22 -20.30 0.06
C GLN A 341 18.90 -19.11 -0.86
N PRO A 342 18.27 -19.33 -2.02
CA PRO A 342 17.86 -18.24 -2.88
C PRO A 342 16.94 -17.32 -2.07
N PHE A 343 17.21 -16.01 -2.09
CA PHE A 343 16.32 -14.99 -1.53
C PHE A 343 14.90 -15.25 -2.09
N LYS A 344 14.00 -15.81 -1.28
CA LYS A 344 12.58 -15.92 -1.66
C LYS A 344 12.02 -14.50 -1.65
N PHE A 345 11.84 -13.92 -2.83
CA PHE A 345 11.17 -12.64 -2.98
C PHE A 345 9.71 -12.80 -2.54
N ASP A 346 9.33 -12.12 -1.45
CA ASP A 346 7.92 -11.98 -1.06
C ASP A 346 7.30 -10.89 -1.95
N PHE A 347 6.70 -11.34 -3.05
CA PHE A 347 6.15 -10.42 -4.04
C PHE A 347 4.94 -9.66 -3.52
N LEU A 348 4.15 -10.26 -2.61
CA LEU A 348 3.04 -9.58 -1.94
C LEU A 348 3.56 -8.43 -1.07
N ALA A 349 4.61 -8.65 -0.26
CA ALA A 349 5.22 -7.58 0.54
C ALA A 349 5.76 -6.44 -0.33
N ILE A 350 6.40 -6.77 -1.44
CA ILE A 350 6.88 -5.78 -2.41
C ILE A 350 5.69 -5.03 -3.03
N GLY A 351 4.67 -5.76 -3.46
CA GLY A 351 3.47 -5.20 -4.06
C GLY A 351 2.75 -4.25 -3.11
N MET A 352 2.63 -4.59 -1.82
CA MET A 352 2.03 -3.73 -0.80
C MET A 352 2.81 -2.42 -0.65
N TYR A 353 4.14 -2.50 -0.54
CA TYR A 353 5.01 -1.32 -0.47
C TYR A 353 4.93 -0.45 -1.73
N LEU A 354 4.65 -1.05 -2.90
CA LEU A 354 4.43 -0.30 -4.14
C LEU A 354 3.02 0.25 -4.26
N SER A 355 2.04 -0.32 -3.57
CA SER A 355 0.63 0.06 -3.63
C SER A 355 0.26 1.15 -2.61
N THR A 356 1.03 1.31 -1.54
CA THR A 356 0.88 2.44 -0.61
C THR A 356 1.20 3.74 -1.36
N LYS A 357 0.16 4.57 -1.53
CA LYS A 357 0.24 5.90 -2.15
C LYS A 357 0.79 6.94 -1.19
#